data_AF-A0A1S3CVB1-F1
#
_entry.id   AF-A0A1S3CVB1-F1
#
_cell.length_a   1.000
_cell.length_b   1.000
_cell.length_c   1.000
_cell.angle_alpha   90.00
_cell.angle_beta   90.00
_cell.angle_gamma   90.00
#
_symmetry.space_group_name_H-M   'P 1'
#
loop_
_entity.id
_entity.type
_entity.pdbx_description
1 polymer ?
#
loop_
_entity_poly.entity_id
_entity_poly.type
_entity_poly.pdbx_seq_one_letter_code
_entity_poly.pdbx_strand_id
1 'polypeptide(L)'
;MSNIVLIRPGVDDGTVMRLVRDPKVKLKYQHLITNSFVECNRLLRWCPSPDCNNAIKVQHVEARPVVCKCGHRFCFACGENWHDPVRCSLLRRWIKKCDDDSETSNWIAANTKECPKCLVTIEKDGGCNHMVCKNQSCKAEFCWVCLGPWEPHGSSWYSCNRYDEEEAKVARGAQERSRAALQRYLFYCNRYMNHMQSLKFEHKLYASVKEKMEEMQQHNMSWIEVQFLKKAVDILCQCRQTLMYTYVFAYYLRKNNQSVLFEDNQKDLESATEKLSEYLERDITSENLANIKQQVQDKYRLVEIQLKYSYK
;
A
#
# COMPACT_ATOMS: atom_id res chain seq x y z
N MET A 1 -59.38 -6.77 -23.89
CA MET A 1 -57.99 -6.82 -23.40
C MET A 1 -57.84 -5.76 -22.32
N SER A 2 -57.74 -6.18 -21.06
CA SER A 2 -57.62 -5.24 -19.94
C SER A 2 -56.18 -4.75 -19.84
N ASN A 3 -55.96 -3.45 -20.08
CA ASN A 3 -54.68 -2.79 -19.85
C ASN A 3 -54.43 -2.72 -18.34
N ILE A 4 -53.63 -3.66 -17.82
CA ILE A 4 -53.13 -3.60 -16.44
C ILE A 4 -52.01 -2.56 -16.40
N VAL A 5 -52.30 -1.39 -15.85
CA VAL A 5 -51.29 -0.37 -15.52
C VAL A 5 -50.65 -0.76 -14.20
N LEU A 6 -49.39 -1.21 -14.23
CA LEU A 6 -48.61 -1.46 -13.03
C LEU A 6 -48.24 -0.10 -12.40
N ILE A 7 -48.92 0.27 -11.32
CA ILE A 7 -48.52 1.43 -10.51
C ILE A 7 -47.39 0.95 -9.60
N ARG A 8 -46.18 1.51 -9.76
CA ARG A 8 -45.10 1.42 -8.77
C ARG A 8 -44.99 2.77 -8.05
N PRO A 9 -45.84 3.05 -7.04
CA PRO A 9 -45.71 4.29 -6.28
C PRO A 9 -44.40 4.22 -5.47
N GLY A 10 -43.54 5.23 -5.64
CA GLY A 10 -42.34 5.40 -4.81
C GLY A 10 -42.72 5.78 -3.38
N VAL A 11 -41.87 5.42 -2.42
CA VAL A 11 -42.00 5.87 -1.01
C VAL A 11 -41.21 7.16 -0.87
N ASP A 12 -41.80 8.19 -0.24
CA ASP A 12 -41.10 9.46 -0.02
C ASP A 12 -39.97 9.32 1.02
N ASP A 13 -38.93 10.13 0.86
CA ASP A 13 -37.74 10.10 1.72
C ASP A 13 -38.08 10.31 3.20
N GLY A 14 -39.06 11.17 3.51
CA GLY A 14 -39.48 11.45 4.87
C GLY A 14 -40.06 10.21 5.55
N THR A 15 -40.89 9.47 4.83
CA THR A 15 -41.45 8.19 5.28
C THR A 15 -40.36 7.14 5.48
N VAL A 16 -39.40 7.01 4.56
CA VAL A 16 -38.26 6.08 4.72
C VAL A 16 -37.45 6.43 5.97
N MET A 17 -37.09 7.71 6.14
CA MET A 17 -36.28 8.18 7.27
C MET A 17 -36.99 8.03 8.63
N ARG A 18 -38.33 8.03 8.65
CA ARG A 18 -39.15 7.79 9.85
C ARG A 18 -39.28 6.31 10.19
N LEU A 19 -39.49 5.44 9.19
CA LEU A 19 -39.83 4.03 9.41
C LEU A 19 -38.61 3.10 9.57
N VAL A 20 -37.52 3.38 8.86
CA VAL A 20 -36.27 2.63 9.04
C VAL A 20 -35.76 2.88 10.46
N ARG A 21 -35.40 1.83 11.20
CA ARG A 21 -34.88 1.96 12.58
C ARG A 21 -33.37 1.90 12.65
N ASP A 22 -32.76 1.04 11.83
CA ASP A 22 -31.32 0.86 11.79
C ASP A 22 -30.62 2.12 11.24
N PRO A 23 -29.77 2.79 12.05
CA PRO A 23 -29.01 3.96 11.62
C PRO A 23 -28.10 3.69 10.41
N LYS A 24 -27.55 2.47 10.28
CA LYS A 24 -26.68 2.10 9.15
C LYS A 24 -27.46 2.09 7.84
N VAL A 25 -28.68 1.53 7.87
CA VAL A 25 -29.57 1.50 6.70
C VAL A 25 -30.02 2.91 6.34
N LYS A 26 -30.36 3.76 7.33
CA LYS A 26 -30.68 5.18 7.08
C LYS A 26 -29.54 5.91 6.39
N LEU A 27 -28.32 5.74 6.88
CA LEU A 27 -27.15 6.41 6.33
C LEU A 27 -26.86 5.94 4.90
N LYS A 28 -27.04 4.64 4.61
CA LYS A 28 -26.89 4.12 3.25
C LYS A 28 -27.99 4.64 2.32
N TYR A 29 -29.22 4.74 2.79
CA TYR A 29 -30.32 5.35 2.05
C TYR A 29 -30.02 6.81 1.70
N GLN A 30 -29.60 7.61 2.69
CA GLN A 30 -29.20 9.01 2.49
C GLN A 30 -28.09 9.15 1.45
N HIS A 31 -27.08 8.28 1.49
CA HIS A 31 -26.02 8.25 0.50
C HIS A 31 -26.56 7.97 -0.91
N LEU A 32 -27.46 6.99 -1.07
CA LEU A 32 -28.05 6.64 -2.37
C LEU A 32 -28.85 7.80 -2.98
N ILE A 33 -29.72 8.45 -2.20
CA ILE A 33 -30.55 9.55 -2.71
C ILE A 33 -29.74 10.82 -3.00
N THR A 34 -28.60 11.02 -2.32
CA THR A 34 -27.71 12.17 -2.55
C THR A 34 -26.59 11.90 -3.56
N ASN A 35 -26.43 10.65 -4.02
CA ASN A 35 -25.30 10.25 -4.85
C ASN A 35 -25.23 11.07 -6.15
N SER A 36 -26.36 11.19 -6.86
CA SER A 36 -26.43 11.97 -8.10
C SER A 36 -26.06 13.44 -7.87
N PHE A 37 -26.52 14.05 -6.77
CA PHE A 37 -26.17 15.44 -6.45
C PHE A 37 -24.66 15.61 -6.23
N VAL A 38 -24.02 14.67 -5.54
CA VAL A 38 -22.57 14.71 -5.30
C VAL A 38 -21.79 14.46 -6.59
N GLU A 39 -22.16 13.46 -7.38
CA GLU A 39 -21.49 13.13 -8.64
C GLU A 39 -21.62 14.24 -9.70
N CYS A 40 -22.75 14.95 -9.73
CA CYS A 40 -22.96 16.08 -10.63
C CYS A 40 -22.24 17.37 -10.18
N ASN A 41 -21.74 17.43 -8.94
CA ASN A 41 -21.03 18.60 -8.42
C ASN A 41 -19.52 18.36 -8.39
N ARG A 42 -18.78 18.99 -9.31
CA ARG A 42 -17.32 18.88 -9.40
C ARG A 42 -16.55 19.24 -8.11
N LEU A 43 -17.16 20.04 -7.22
CA LEU A 43 -16.56 20.48 -5.95
C LEU A 43 -16.87 19.54 -4.79
N LEU A 44 -17.67 18.49 -5.02
CA LEU A 44 -17.99 17.44 -4.05
C LEU A 44 -17.42 16.11 -4.51
N ARG A 45 -16.99 15.29 -3.56
CA ARG A 45 -16.62 13.89 -3.82
C ARG A 45 -16.83 13.04 -2.59
N TRP A 46 -17.34 11.82 -2.78
CA TRP A 46 -17.44 10.84 -1.70
C TRP A 46 -16.08 10.37 -1.22
N CYS A 47 -15.98 10.08 0.07
CA CYS A 47 -14.88 9.31 0.63
C CYS A 47 -14.91 7.89 0.05
N PRO A 48 -13.80 7.36 -0.50
CA PRO A 48 -13.78 6.02 -1.07
C PRO A 48 -13.64 4.91 -0.01
N SER A 49 -13.41 5.26 1.26
CA SER A 49 -13.33 4.28 2.35
C SER A 49 -14.64 3.48 2.46
N PRO A 50 -14.58 2.15 2.58
CA PRO A 50 -15.74 1.33 2.89
C PRO A 50 -16.47 1.87 4.13
N ASP A 51 -17.80 1.78 4.11
CA ASP A 51 -18.71 2.20 5.17
C ASP A 51 -18.64 3.70 5.58
N CYS A 52 -17.89 4.53 4.85
CA CYS A 52 -17.83 5.97 5.07
C CYS A 52 -18.71 6.72 4.07
N ASN A 53 -19.84 7.25 4.54
CA ASN A 53 -20.78 8.02 3.71
C ASN A 53 -20.54 9.53 3.80
N ASN A 54 -19.30 9.97 4.04
CA ASN A 54 -18.95 11.39 4.07
C ASN A 54 -18.56 11.87 2.67
N ALA A 55 -19.02 13.07 2.30
CA ALA A 55 -18.54 13.79 1.12
C ALA A 55 -17.61 14.93 1.53
N ILE A 56 -16.55 15.16 0.74
CA ILE A 56 -15.62 16.26 0.90
C ILE A 56 -15.99 17.38 -0.07
N LYS A 57 -16.00 18.62 0.41
CA LYS A 57 -16.19 19.83 -0.39
C LYS A 57 -14.88 20.60 -0.50
N VAL A 58 -14.52 21.03 -1.70
CA VAL A 58 -13.34 21.87 -1.96
C VAL A 58 -13.74 23.20 -2.63
N GLN A 59 -12.83 24.17 -2.63
CA GLN A 59 -13.02 25.45 -3.34
C GLN A 59 -12.78 25.31 -4.85
N HIS A 60 -11.78 24.50 -5.21
CA HIS A 60 -11.38 24.24 -6.59
C HIS A 60 -10.83 22.81 -6.71
N VAL A 61 -10.98 22.22 -7.90
CA VAL A 61 -10.57 20.84 -8.17
C VAL A 61 -9.08 20.80 -8.46
N GLU A 62 -8.34 20.09 -7.61
CA GLU A 62 -6.90 19.84 -7.80
C GLU A 62 -6.55 18.40 -7.46
N ALA A 63 -5.47 17.89 -8.06
CA ALA A 63 -4.87 16.61 -7.73
C ALA A 63 -4.05 16.72 -6.43
N ARG A 64 -4.74 17.02 -5.32
CA ARG A 64 -4.16 17.15 -3.98
C ARG A 64 -4.78 16.13 -3.01
N PRO A 65 -4.05 15.75 -1.94
CA PRO A 65 -4.59 14.88 -0.93
C PRO A 65 -5.65 15.62 -0.13
N VAL A 66 -6.77 14.95 0.11
CA VAL A 66 -7.77 15.34 1.09
C VAL A 66 -7.88 14.25 2.14
N VAL A 67 -8.16 14.65 3.39
CA VAL A 67 -8.32 13.73 4.52
C VAL A 67 -9.77 13.78 4.96
N CYS A 68 -10.46 12.65 4.89
CA CYS A 68 -11.81 12.51 5.42
C CYS A 68 -11.80 12.51 6.96
N LYS A 69 -12.92 12.86 7.58
CA LYS A 69 -13.09 12.75 9.05
C LYS A 69 -12.88 11.32 9.58
N CYS A 70 -13.04 10.30 8.74
CA CYS A 70 -12.71 8.91 9.10
C CYS A 70 -11.21 8.59 9.05
N GLY A 71 -10.35 9.57 8.73
CA GLY A 71 -8.90 9.40 8.60
C GLY A 71 -8.42 8.98 7.21
N HIS A 72 -9.32 8.59 6.31
CA HIS A 72 -8.94 8.13 4.98
C HIS A 72 -8.39 9.28 4.10
N ARG A 73 -7.20 9.08 3.52
CA ARG A 73 -6.49 10.06 2.70
C ARG A 73 -6.47 9.64 1.23
N PHE A 74 -7.10 10.46 0.38
CA PHE A 74 -7.28 10.15 -1.04
C PHE A 74 -7.08 11.37 -1.93
N CYS A 75 -6.91 11.15 -3.23
CA CYS A 75 -6.79 12.21 -4.22
C CYS A 75 -8.17 12.74 -4.61
N PHE A 76 -8.42 14.04 -4.40
CA PHE A 76 -9.72 14.63 -4.74
C PHE A 76 -10.03 14.58 -6.25
N ALA A 77 -9.01 14.67 -7.11
CA ALA A 77 -9.23 14.72 -8.56
C ALA A 77 -9.67 13.38 -9.16
N CYS A 78 -9.05 12.26 -8.75
CA CYS A 78 -9.35 10.94 -9.30
C CYS A 78 -10.20 10.05 -8.39
N GLY A 79 -10.23 10.30 -7.09
CA GLY A 79 -10.94 9.47 -6.10
C GLY A 79 -10.14 8.26 -5.59
N GLU A 80 -8.98 7.97 -6.18
CA GLU A 80 -8.09 6.91 -5.71
C GLU A 80 -7.37 7.31 -4.41
N ASN A 81 -6.86 6.32 -3.68
CA ASN A 81 -5.91 6.51 -2.59
C ASN A 81 -4.81 7.51 -2.98
N TRP A 82 -4.33 8.29 -2.00
CA TRP A 82 -3.29 9.29 -2.30
C TRP A 82 -2.05 8.64 -2.92
N HIS A 83 -1.68 9.10 -4.11
CA HIS A 83 -0.81 8.35 -5.00
C HIS A 83 0.43 9.12 -5.45
N ASP A 84 1.02 9.89 -4.55
CA ASP A 84 2.36 10.46 -4.76
C ASP A 84 3.39 9.31 -4.91
N PRO A 85 4.27 9.28 -5.93
CA PRO A 85 4.58 10.34 -6.90
C PRO A 85 3.88 10.26 -8.25
N VAL A 86 2.99 9.30 -8.47
CA VAL A 86 2.36 9.09 -9.77
C VAL A 86 1.25 10.11 -10.05
N ARG A 87 1.15 10.59 -11.31
CA ARG A 87 0.02 11.43 -11.74
C ARG A 87 -1.25 10.60 -11.92
N CYS A 88 -2.42 11.19 -11.70
CA CYS A 88 -3.72 10.52 -11.81
C CYS A 88 -3.92 9.80 -13.16
N SER A 89 -3.47 10.40 -14.26
CA SER A 89 -3.59 9.82 -15.61
C SER A 89 -2.74 8.56 -15.80
N LEU A 90 -1.56 8.51 -15.20
CA LEU A 90 -0.67 7.35 -15.25
C LEU A 90 -1.18 6.24 -14.34
N LEU A 91 -1.67 6.58 -13.14
CA LEU A 91 -2.30 5.60 -12.26
C LEU A 91 -3.51 4.94 -12.90
N ARG A 92 -4.41 5.72 -13.51
CA ARG A 92 -5.58 5.18 -14.22
C ARG A 92 -5.16 4.21 -15.34
N ARG A 93 -4.10 4.54 -16.09
CA ARG A 93 -3.56 3.65 -17.13
C ARG A 93 -2.98 2.37 -16.54
N TRP A 94 -2.30 2.47 -15.40
CA TRP A 94 -1.75 1.32 -14.69
C TRP A 94 -2.84 0.37 -14.19
N ILE A 95 -3.84 0.90 -13.49
CA ILE A 95 -4.98 0.12 -12.98
C ILE A 95 -5.66 -0.61 -14.14
N LYS A 96 -6.01 0.11 -15.22
CA LYS A 96 -6.60 -0.51 -16.41
C LYS A 96 -5.71 -1.61 -16.98
N LYS A 97 -4.40 -1.40 -17.05
CA LYS A 97 -3.46 -2.42 -17.54
C LYS A 97 -3.43 -3.65 -16.62
N CYS A 98 -3.47 -3.46 -15.31
CA CYS A 98 -3.55 -4.56 -14.34
C CYS A 98 -4.85 -5.35 -14.45
N ASP A 99 -5.97 -4.66 -14.71
CA ASP A 99 -7.27 -5.30 -14.91
C ASP A 99 -7.35 -6.06 -16.24
N ASP A 100 -6.86 -5.47 -17.34
CA ASP A 100 -6.89 -6.09 -18.67
C ASP A 100 -5.95 -7.31 -18.76
N ASP A 101 -4.80 -7.29 -18.07
CA ASP A 101 -3.81 -8.37 -18.09
C ASP A 101 -4.11 -9.48 -17.02
N SER A 102 -5.25 -9.42 -16.33
CA SER A 102 -5.61 -10.33 -15.21
C SER A 102 -5.92 -11.77 -15.61
N GLU A 103 -6.08 -12.07 -16.91
CA GLU A 103 -6.20 -13.44 -17.43
C GLU A 103 -4.87 -14.22 -17.36
N THR A 104 -3.76 -13.59 -16.96
CA THR A 104 -2.52 -14.32 -16.62
C THR A 104 -2.45 -14.51 -15.10
N SER A 105 -3.01 -15.63 -14.63
CA SER A 105 -3.02 -16.18 -13.27
C SER A 105 -1.78 -15.92 -12.39
N ASN A 106 -1.61 -14.71 -11.87
CA ASN A 106 -0.52 -14.34 -10.96
C ASN A 106 -0.93 -14.24 -9.48
N TRP A 107 -2.20 -14.46 -9.15
CA TRP A 107 -2.64 -14.51 -7.75
C TRP A 107 -2.07 -15.74 -7.00
N ILE A 108 -1.70 -16.80 -7.73
CA ILE A 108 -1.10 -18.03 -7.16
C ILE A 108 0.38 -17.81 -6.75
N ALA A 109 1.09 -16.80 -7.27
CA ALA A 109 2.51 -16.55 -6.94
C ALA A 109 2.73 -15.63 -5.72
N ALA A 110 1.67 -15.16 -5.04
CA ALA A 110 1.77 -14.04 -4.10
C ALA A 110 1.77 -14.43 -2.61
N ASN A 111 1.20 -15.56 -2.21
CA ASN A 111 1.17 -15.96 -0.79
C ASN A 111 2.22 -17.01 -0.44
N THR A 112 2.71 -17.76 -1.43
CA THR A 112 3.54 -18.93 -1.19
C THR A 112 4.69 -18.98 -2.18
N LYS A 113 5.92 -19.14 -1.68
CA LYS A 113 7.14 -19.29 -2.48
C LYS A 113 8.06 -20.33 -1.84
N GLU A 114 9.06 -20.80 -2.58
CA GLU A 114 10.05 -21.74 -2.06
C GLU A 114 11.29 -21.00 -1.53
N CYS A 115 11.91 -21.56 -0.49
CA CYS A 115 13.21 -21.09 -0.02
C CYS A 115 14.27 -21.30 -1.11
N PRO A 116 15.04 -20.27 -1.48
CA PRO A 116 16.05 -20.39 -2.55
C PRO A 116 17.19 -21.36 -2.22
N LYS A 117 17.39 -21.72 -0.94
CA LYS A 117 18.45 -22.62 -0.48
C LYS A 117 18.00 -24.07 -0.27
N CYS A 118 16.82 -24.29 0.31
CA CYS A 118 16.36 -25.63 0.68
C CYS A 118 15.03 -26.06 0.04
N LEU A 119 14.44 -25.20 -0.80
CA LEU A 119 13.21 -25.43 -1.57
C LEU A 119 11.95 -25.71 -0.72
N VAL A 120 12.05 -25.61 0.61
CA VAL A 120 10.88 -25.70 1.49
C VAL A 120 9.92 -24.56 1.15
N THR A 121 8.66 -24.92 0.97
CA THR A 121 7.55 -23.99 0.75
C THR A 121 7.33 -23.09 1.97
N ILE A 122 7.29 -21.79 1.74
CA ILE A 122 7.10 -20.73 2.74
C ILE A 122 5.88 -19.91 2.36
N GLU A 123 4.96 -19.73 3.31
CA GLU A 123 3.85 -18.80 3.20
C GLU A 123 4.23 -17.44 3.81
N LYS A 124 3.83 -16.34 3.16
CA LYS A 124 4.04 -14.99 3.67
C LYS A 124 3.02 -14.69 4.77
N ASP A 125 3.49 -14.48 6.00
CA ASP A 125 2.69 -14.23 7.20
C ASP A 125 2.81 -12.78 7.74
N GLY A 126 3.60 -11.92 7.09
CA GLY A 126 3.87 -10.55 7.50
C GLY A 126 4.06 -9.58 6.34
N GLY A 127 4.19 -8.29 6.66
CA GLY A 127 4.43 -7.23 5.69
C GLY A 127 5.89 -7.15 5.25
N CYS A 128 6.82 -7.51 6.14
CA CYS A 128 8.25 -7.46 5.91
C CYS A 128 8.68 -8.41 4.77
N ASN A 129 9.52 -7.92 3.88
CA ASN A 129 10.10 -8.71 2.80
C ASN A 129 11.41 -9.42 3.20
N HIS A 130 11.94 -9.16 4.40
CA HIS A 130 13.06 -9.89 4.97
C HIS A 130 12.60 -11.26 5.47
N MET A 131 12.94 -12.33 4.75
CA MET A 131 12.52 -13.68 5.09
C MET A 131 13.66 -14.46 5.74
N VAL A 132 13.36 -15.11 6.87
CA VAL A 132 14.25 -16.08 7.51
C VAL A 132 13.64 -17.47 7.32
N CYS A 133 14.38 -18.40 6.72
CA CYS A 133 13.88 -19.76 6.53
C CYS A 133 13.66 -20.46 7.88
N LYS A 134 12.40 -20.83 8.18
CA LYS A 134 12.01 -21.53 9.42
C LYS A 134 12.59 -22.96 9.55
N ASN A 135 13.15 -23.51 8.48
CA ASN A 135 13.84 -24.79 8.52
C ASN A 135 15.14 -24.66 9.34
N GLN A 136 15.21 -25.37 10.46
CA GLN A 136 16.31 -25.32 11.43
C GLN A 136 17.69 -25.68 10.84
N SER A 137 17.74 -26.50 9.78
CA SER A 137 18.98 -26.85 9.09
C SER A 137 19.41 -25.85 8.02
N CYS A 138 18.53 -24.91 7.64
CA CYS A 138 18.76 -23.97 6.54
C CYS A 138 19.08 -22.56 7.05
N LYS A 139 18.15 -22.00 7.84
CA LYS A 139 18.18 -20.64 8.44
C LYS A 139 18.65 -19.52 7.50
N ALA A 140 18.48 -19.68 6.19
CA ALA A 140 18.90 -18.67 5.23
C ALA A 140 18.01 -17.42 5.30
N GLU A 141 18.64 -16.26 5.13
CA GLU A 141 18.01 -14.96 5.04
C GLU A 141 17.96 -14.48 3.60
N PHE A 142 16.77 -14.15 3.11
CA PHE A 142 16.57 -13.77 1.71
C PHE A 142 15.42 -12.77 1.54
N CYS A 143 15.42 -12.07 0.41
CA CYS A 143 14.35 -11.13 0.06
C CYS A 143 13.17 -11.87 -0.59
N TRP A 144 11.95 -11.65 -0.10
CA TRP A 144 10.75 -12.25 -0.67
C TRP A 144 10.52 -11.87 -2.14
N VAL A 145 10.95 -10.67 -2.55
CA VAL A 145 10.70 -10.15 -3.91
C VAL A 145 11.63 -10.80 -4.93
N CYS A 146 12.95 -10.67 -4.74
CA CYS A 146 13.95 -11.14 -5.71
C CYS A 146 14.47 -12.55 -5.44
N LEU A 147 14.16 -13.15 -4.28
CA LEU A 147 14.72 -14.43 -3.81
C LEU A 147 16.25 -14.46 -3.66
N GLY A 148 16.90 -13.29 -3.74
CA GLY A 148 18.32 -13.11 -3.48
C GLY A 148 18.65 -13.03 -1.99
N PRO A 149 19.93 -13.17 -1.60
CA PRO A 149 20.37 -13.07 -0.22
C PRO A 149 20.00 -11.71 0.38
N TRP A 150 19.67 -11.69 1.67
CA TRP A 150 19.26 -10.45 2.34
C TRP A 150 20.43 -9.49 2.58
N GLU A 151 21.58 -10.00 3.03
CA GLU A 151 22.73 -9.19 3.47
C GLU A 151 23.16 -8.07 2.50
N PRO A 152 23.22 -8.27 1.16
CA PRO A 152 23.59 -7.21 0.23
C PRO A 152 22.56 -6.07 0.12
N HIS A 153 21.32 -6.25 0.58
CA HIS A 153 20.26 -5.25 0.44
C HIS A 153 20.58 -3.99 1.27
N GLY A 154 20.48 -2.83 0.62
CA GLY A 154 20.86 -1.55 1.21
C GLY A 154 22.33 -1.17 0.99
N SER A 155 23.13 -2.04 0.37
CA SER A 155 24.45 -1.65 -0.14
C SER A 155 24.35 -0.79 -1.41
N SER A 156 25.44 -0.09 -1.74
CA SER A 156 25.49 0.74 -2.96
C SER A 156 25.52 -0.09 -4.25
N TRP A 157 26.07 -1.30 -4.20
CA TRP A 157 26.35 -2.12 -5.38
C TRP A 157 25.26 -3.15 -5.71
N TYR A 158 24.36 -3.45 -4.76
CA TYR A 158 23.23 -4.33 -4.97
C TYR A 158 21.91 -3.55 -5.07
N SER A 159 21.10 -3.80 -6.10
CA SER A 159 19.83 -3.12 -6.32
C SER A 159 18.78 -4.08 -6.84
N CYS A 160 17.87 -4.52 -5.97
CA CYS A 160 16.75 -5.38 -6.38
C CYS A 160 15.55 -4.59 -6.92
N ASN A 161 15.52 -3.27 -6.80
CA ASN A 161 14.43 -2.41 -7.28
C ASN A 161 14.58 -1.97 -8.75
N ARG A 162 15.79 -2.08 -9.32
CA ARG A 162 16.10 -1.64 -10.69
C ARG A 162 15.84 -2.74 -11.72
N TYR A 163 15.27 -2.36 -12.86
CA TYR A 163 15.13 -3.26 -14.02
C TYR A 163 16.33 -3.08 -14.95
N ASP A 164 17.16 -4.11 -15.04
CA ASP A 164 18.27 -4.16 -16.00
C ASP A 164 17.76 -4.62 -17.37
N GLU A 165 17.78 -3.68 -18.33
CA GLU A 165 17.36 -3.96 -19.71
C GLU A 165 18.43 -4.70 -20.49
N GLU A 166 19.70 -4.53 -20.14
CA GLU A 166 20.82 -5.16 -20.85
C GLU A 166 20.95 -6.62 -20.44
N GLU A 167 20.83 -6.93 -19.15
CA GLU A 167 20.74 -8.32 -18.67
C GLU A 167 19.56 -9.06 -19.33
N ALA A 168 18.40 -8.39 -19.43
CA ALA A 168 17.21 -8.94 -20.07
C ALA A 168 17.35 -9.15 -21.59
N LYS A 169 18.19 -8.35 -22.26
CA LYS A 169 18.54 -8.46 -23.69
C LYS A 169 19.57 -9.56 -23.92
N VAL A 170 20.65 -9.60 -23.12
CA VAL A 170 21.75 -10.59 -23.25
C VAL A 170 21.22 -12.01 -23.07
N ALA A 171 20.20 -12.19 -22.24
CA ALA A 171 19.56 -13.50 -22.07
C ALA A 171 18.95 -14.07 -23.37
N ARG A 172 18.70 -13.28 -24.45
CA ARG A 172 17.90 -13.75 -25.60
C ARG A 172 18.21 -13.16 -27.00
N GLY A 173 17.83 -13.93 -28.03
CA GLY A 173 18.00 -13.62 -29.46
C GLY A 173 16.90 -12.75 -30.11
N ALA A 174 16.93 -12.64 -31.45
CA ALA A 174 16.35 -11.55 -32.25
C ALA A 174 14.80 -11.44 -32.39
N GLN A 175 13.97 -12.21 -31.66
CA GLN A 175 12.52 -12.30 -31.93
C GLN A 175 11.59 -11.48 -30.99
N GLU A 176 12.09 -10.60 -30.11
CA GLU A 176 11.42 -10.42 -28.79
C GLU A 176 11.06 -9.00 -28.29
N ARG A 177 10.62 -8.05 -29.14
CA ARG A 177 10.13 -6.74 -28.62
C ARG A 177 8.88 -6.86 -27.72
N SER A 178 7.93 -7.73 -28.07
CA SER A 178 6.71 -7.95 -27.27
C SER A 178 7.01 -8.60 -25.90
N ARG A 179 7.97 -9.55 -25.87
CA ARG A 179 8.36 -10.28 -24.64
C ARG A 179 9.17 -9.41 -23.68
N ALA A 180 10.01 -8.50 -24.17
CA ALA A 180 10.71 -7.53 -23.33
C ALA A 180 9.75 -6.57 -22.62
N ALA A 181 8.74 -6.06 -23.33
CA ALA A 181 7.73 -5.17 -22.74
C ALA A 181 6.89 -5.88 -21.65
N LEU A 182 6.52 -7.14 -21.88
CA LEU A 182 5.81 -7.96 -20.89
C LEU A 182 6.66 -8.22 -19.65
N GLN A 183 7.92 -8.59 -19.80
CA GLN A 183 8.79 -8.83 -18.64
C GLN A 183 9.05 -7.58 -17.82
N ARG A 184 9.30 -6.45 -18.49
CA ARG A 184 9.39 -5.16 -17.82
C ARG A 184 8.10 -4.91 -17.03
N TYR A 185 6.93 -5.10 -17.63
CA TYR A 185 5.67 -4.96 -16.92
C TYR A 185 5.57 -5.88 -15.70
N LEU A 186 5.87 -7.17 -15.84
CA LEU A 186 5.82 -8.14 -14.74
C LEU A 186 6.77 -7.76 -13.59
N PHE A 187 7.95 -7.20 -13.89
CA PHE A 187 8.89 -6.73 -12.88
C PHE A 187 8.29 -5.65 -11.97
N TYR A 188 7.69 -4.60 -12.55
CA TYR A 188 7.08 -3.51 -11.78
C TYR A 188 5.74 -3.93 -11.17
N CYS A 189 4.96 -4.74 -11.88
CA CYS A 189 3.67 -5.27 -11.39
C CYS A 189 3.87 -6.15 -10.17
N ASN A 190 4.86 -7.05 -10.18
CA ASN A 190 5.18 -7.88 -9.03
C ASN A 190 5.51 -7.04 -7.78
N ARG A 191 6.32 -5.98 -7.93
CA ARG A 191 6.70 -5.09 -6.82
C ARG A 191 5.53 -4.25 -6.31
N TYR A 192 4.72 -3.70 -7.22
CA TYR A 192 3.47 -3.00 -6.89
C TYR A 192 2.54 -3.91 -6.08
N MET A 193 2.25 -5.12 -6.57
CA MET A 193 1.36 -6.07 -5.92
C MET A 193 1.91 -6.57 -4.58
N ASN A 194 3.23 -6.79 -4.50
CA ASN A 194 3.89 -7.19 -3.27
C ASN A 194 3.76 -6.11 -2.18
N HIS A 195 4.02 -4.84 -2.50
CA HIS A 195 3.82 -3.76 -1.51
C HIS A 195 2.35 -3.56 -1.15
N MET A 196 1.42 -3.74 -2.10
CA MET A 196 -0.01 -3.72 -1.80
C MET A 196 -0.41 -4.83 -0.81
N GLN A 197 0.14 -6.02 -0.96
CA GLN A 197 -0.08 -7.13 -0.04
C GLN A 197 0.61 -6.91 1.31
N SER A 198 1.86 -6.45 1.32
CA SER A 198 2.58 -6.08 2.54
C SER A 198 1.82 -5.03 3.35
N LEU A 199 1.27 -4.01 2.69
CA LEU A 199 0.43 -3.00 3.33
C LEU A 199 -0.80 -3.62 4.01
N LYS A 200 -1.44 -4.64 3.40
CA LYS A 200 -2.57 -5.35 4.04
C LYS A 200 -2.14 -6.08 5.31
N PHE A 201 -0.95 -6.66 5.35
CA PHE A 201 -0.41 -7.28 6.56
C PHE A 201 -0.08 -6.24 7.62
N GLU A 202 0.53 -5.11 7.25
CA GLU A 202 0.87 -4.03 8.18
C GLU A 202 -0.34 -3.40 8.85
N HIS A 203 -1.50 -3.33 8.17
CA HIS A 203 -2.74 -2.88 8.82
C HIS A 203 -3.15 -3.78 10.01
N LYS A 204 -2.72 -5.05 10.04
CA LYS A 204 -2.96 -5.93 11.19
C LYS A 204 -2.09 -5.56 12.39
N LEU A 205 -0.96 -4.88 12.19
CA LEU A 205 -0.06 -4.44 13.26
C LEU A 205 -0.72 -3.43 14.20
N TYR A 206 -1.75 -2.70 13.77
CA TYR A 206 -2.48 -1.79 14.67
C TYR A 206 -3.05 -2.50 15.90
N ALA A 207 -3.52 -3.75 15.75
CA ALA A 207 -4.05 -4.53 16.86
C ALA A 207 -2.93 -4.90 17.85
N SER A 208 -1.85 -5.50 17.35
CA SER A 208 -0.70 -5.92 18.16
C SER A 208 0.01 -4.73 18.82
N VAL A 209 0.14 -3.60 18.13
CA VAL A 209 0.71 -2.37 18.68
C VAL A 209 -0.19 -1.80 19.78
N LYS A 210 -1.51 -1.86 19.64
CA LYS A 210 -2.43 -1.40 20.69
C LYS A 210 -2.23 -2.21 21.97
N GLU A 211 -2.16 -3.53 21.87
CA GLU A 211 -1.88 -4.41 23.02
C GLU A 211 -0.52 -4.07 23.66
N LYS A 212 0.52 -3.85 22.85
CA LYS A 212 1.85 -3.47 23.36
C LYS A 212 1.85 -2.10 24.03
N MET A 213 1.08 -1.15 23.52
CA MET A 213 0.90 0.16 24.15
C MET A 213 0.22 0.05 25.51
N GLU A 214 -0.77 -0.85 25.66
CA GLU A 214 -1.44 -1.12 26.94
C GLU A 214 -0.49 -1.79 27.94
N GLU A 215 0.33 -2.75 27.50
CA GLU A 215 1.39 -3.37 28.31
C GLU A 215 2.40 -2.32 28.81
N MET A 216 2.90 -1.46 27.92
CA MET A 216 3.82 -0.38 28.29
C MET A 216 3.23 0.60 29.31
N GLN A 217 1.92 0.87 29.24
CA GLN A 217 1.24 1.74 30.19
C GLN A 217 1.18 1.14 31.60
N GLN A 218 1.03 -0.19 31.70
CA GLN A 218 1.09 -0.90 32.98
C GLN A 218 2.50 -0.81 33.61
N HIS A 219 3.54 -0.63 32.79
CA HIS A 219 4.93 -0.47 33.21
C HIS A 219 5.36 1.01 33.35
N ASN A 220 4.49 1.87 33.89
CA ASN A 220 4.74 3.28 34.21
C ASN A 220 4.95 4.23 33.01
N MET A 221 4.59 3.86 31.78
CA MET A 221 4.56 4.82 30.67
C MET A 221 3.19 5.51 30.58
N SER A 222 3.18 6.83 30.37
CA SER A 222 1.93 7.56 30.17
C SER A 222 1.29 7.26 28.80
N TRP A 223 0.00 7.56 28.67
CA TRP A 223 -0.72 7.43 27.40
C TRP A 223 -0.06 8.19 26.24
N ILE A 224 0.56 9.34 26.53
CA ILE A 224 1.26 10.17 25.53
C ILE A 224 2.56 9.48 25.10
N GLU A 225 3.28 8.88 26.04
CA GLU A 225 4.58 8.30 25.79
C GLU A 225 4.55 7.05 24.92
N VAL A 226 3.42 6.35 24.84
CA VAL A 226 3.25 5.15 24.00
C VAL A 226 2.74 5.45 22.59
N GLN A 227 2.30 6.69 22.31
CA GLN A 227 1.78 7.07 20.97
C GLN A 227 2.79 6.92 19.84
N PHE A 228 4.09 6.85 20.14
CA PHE A 228 5.13 6.64 19.13
C PHE A 228 4.96 5.32 18.37
N LEU A 229 4.41 4.27 19.00
CA LEU A 229 4.19 2.99 18.33
C LEU A 229 3.10 3.10 17.26
N LYS A 230 1.96 3.71 17.60
CA LYS A 230 0.91 4.02 16.61
C LYS A 230 1.47 4.87 15.47
N LYS A 231 2.24 5.92 15.81
CA LYS A 231 2.88 6.78 14.80
C LYS A 231 3.84 6.00 13.88
N ALA A 232 4.57 5.03 14.41
CA ALA A 232 5.46 4.19 13.63
C ALA A 232 4.70 3.34 12.60
N VAL A 233 3.57 2.73 13.01
CA VAL A 233 2.69 1.98 12.09
C VAL A 233 2.04 2.90 11.05
N ASP A 234 1.58 4.09 11.47
CA ASP A 234 1.01 5.11 10.56
C ASP A 234 2.03 5.47 9.46
N ILE A 235 3.29 5.70 9.82
CA ILE A 235 4.38 6.02 8.88
C ILE A 235 4.71 4.81 8.01
N LEU A 236 4.81 3.61 8.58
CA LEU A 236 5.08 2.39 7.83
C LEU A 236 4.03 2.16 6.73
N CYS A 237 2.75 2.26 7.07
CA CYS A 237 1.66 2.13 6.11
C CYS A 237 1.71 3.20 5.00
N GLN A 238 1.99 4.46 5.39
CA GLN A 238 2.16 5.55 4.42
C GLN A 238 3.34 5.28 3.47
N CYS A 239 4.43 4.70 3.97
CA CYS A 239 5.58 4.34 3.16
C CYS A 239 5.27 3.24 2.17
N ARG A 240 4.62 2.15 2.58
CA ARG A 240 4.25 1.08 1.64
C ARG A 240 3.34 1.59 0.55
N GLN A 241 2.36 2.43 0.90
CA GLN A 241 1.50 3.06 -0.08
C GLN A 241 2.32 3.91 -1.07
N THR A 242 3.26 4.72 -0.57
CA THR A 242 4.14 5.52 -1.44
C THR A 242 5.02 4.62 -2.32
N LEU A 243 5.71 3.63 -1.75
CA LEU A 243 6.56 2.66 -2.47
C LEU A 243 5.78 1.94 -3.57
N MET A 244 4.56 1.50 -3.30
CA MET A 244 3.67 0.92 -4.31
C MET A 244 3.53 1.86 -5.53
N TYR A 245 3.23 3.13 -5.31
CA TYR A 245 3.10 4.11 -6.39
C TYR A 245 4.41 4.53 -7.05
N THR A 246 5.54 4.41 -6.35
CA THR A 246 6.86 4.67 -6.93
C THR A 246 7.19 3.68 -8.05
N TYR A 247 6.76 2.42 -7.92
CA TYR A 247 6.91 1.44 -9.00
C TYR A 247 6.01 1.73 -10.21
N VAL A 248 4.81 2.27 -9.99
CA VAL A 248 3.95 2.74 -11.10
C VAL A 248 4.61 3.90 -11.83
N PHE A 249 5.14 4.87 -11.08
CA PHE A 249 5.87 5.99 -11.64
C PHE A 249 7.11 5.53 -12.42
N ALA A 250 7.93 4.67 -11.82
CA ALA A 250 9.16 4.12 -12.41
C ALA A 250 8.91 3.31 -13.69
N TYR A 251 7.77 2.62 -13.79
CA TYR A 251 7.40 1.89 -15.01
C TYR A 251 7.25 2.82 -16.22
N TYR A 252 6.61 3.98 -16.03
CA TYR A 252 6.39 4.99 -17.08
C TYR A 252 7.54 5.99 -17.22
N LEU A 253 8.50 5.98 -16.29
CA LEU A 253 9.65 6.86 -16.32
C LEU A 253 10.60 6.46 -17.45
N ARG A 254 11.00 7.44 -18.27
CA ARG A 254 12.07 7.25 -19.26
C ARG A 254 13.42 7.38 -18.56
N LYS A 255 14.35 6.45 -18.83
CA LYS A 255 15.68 6.48 -18.24
C LYS A 255 16.41 7.78 -18.59
N ASN A 256 16.94 8.46 -17.58
CA ASN A 256 17.75 9.67 -17.67
C ASN A 256 18.53 9.85 -16.33
N ASN A 257 19.31 10.92 -16.20
CA ASN A 257 20.11 11.13 -14.98
C ASN A 257 19.25 11.22 -13.71
N GLN A 258 18.05 11.79 -13.80
CA GLN A 258 17.11 11.91 -12.67
C GLN A 258 16.46 10.57 -12.34
N SER A 259 16.28 9.66 -13.30
CA SER A 259 15.75 8.34 -13.01
C SER A 259 16.69 7.51 -12.17
N VAL A 260 18.01 7.65 -12.35
CA VAL A 260 19.02 6.95 -11.54
C VAL A 260 18.94 7.42 -10.08
N LEU A 261 18.90 8.75 -9.87
CA LEU A 261 18.73 9.35 -8.54
C LEU A 261 17.43 8.91 -7.87
N PHE A 262 16.32 8.90 -8.64
CA PHE A 262 15.04 8.40 -8.16
C PHE A 262 15.12 6.93 -7.73
N GLU A 263 15.79 6.08 -8.50
CA GLU A 263 15.94 4.65 -8.17
C GLU A 263 16.82 4.43 -6.94
N ASP A 264 17.84 5.26 -6.71
CA ASP A 264 18.63 5.24 -5.47
C ASP A 264 17.76 5.66 -4.26
N ASN A 265 17.03 6.78 -4.39
CA ASN A 265 16.12 7.24 -3.34
C ASN A 265 15.03 6.19 -3.02
N GLN A 266 14.50 5.52 -4.05
CA GLN A 266 13.53 4.44 -3.89
C GLN A 266 14.14 3.26 -3.12
N LYS A 267 15.36 2.85 -3.46
CA LYS A 267 16.09 1.78 -2.76
C LYS A 267 16.31 2.10 -1.29
N ASP A 268 16.71 3.33 -0.99
CA ASP A 268 16.95 3.78 0.38
C ASP A 268 15.66 3.81 1.20
N LEU A 269 14.57 4.31 0.63
CA LEU A 269 13.24 4.28 1.25
C LEU A 269 12.76 2.85 1.48
N GLU A 270 12.95 1.96 0.51
CA GLU A 270 12.56 0.55 0.62
C GLU A 270 13.34 -0.13 1.75
N SER A 271 14.67 0.00 1.78
CA SER A 271 15.51 -0.56 2.84
C SER A 271 15.11 -0.03 4.23
N ALA A 272 14.88 1.27 4.37
CA ALA A 272 14.43 1.85 5.63
C ALA A 272 13.04 1.33 6.06
N THR A 273 12.14 1.14 5.09
CA THR A 273 10.80 0.60 5.32
C THR A 273 10.84 -0.85 5.79
N GLU A 274 11.66 -1.70 5.16
CA GLU A 274 11.81 -3.09 5.58
C GLU A 274 12.42 -3.21 6.99
N LYS A 275 13.41 -2.37 7.32
CA LYS A 275 14.00 -2.33 8.67
C LYS A 275 13.02 -1.90 9.77
N LEU A 276 12.04 -1.05 9.43
CA LEU A 276 10.96 -0.67 10.34
C LEU A 276 9.90 -1.77 10.44
N SER A 277 9.50 -2.36 9.31
CA SER A 277 8.55 -3.46 9.23
C SER A 277 9.04 -4.66 10.04
N GLU A 278 10.29 -5.08 9.84
CA GLU A 278 10.93 -6.16 10.59
C GLU A 278 10.89 -5.91 12.08
N TYR A 279 11.32 -4.72 12.50
CA TYR A 279 11.40 -4.39 13.92
C TYR A 279 10.02 -4.43 14.60
N LEU A 280 8.98 -3.94 13.92
CA LEU A 280 7.61 -3.96 14.42
C LEU A 280 6.97 -5.36 14.39
N GLU A 281 7.41 -6.24 13.49
CA GLU A 281 6.88 -7.61 13.37
C GLU A 281 7.58 -8.64 14.25
N ARG A 282 8.88 -8.48 14.49
CA ARG A 282 9.72 -9.49 15.17
C ARG A 282 10.35 -8.95 16.44
N ASP A 283 11.16 -7.91 16.31
CA ASP A 283 12.09 -7.49 17.37
C ASP A 283 11.39 -6.81 18.56
N ILE A 284 10.28 -6.10 18.33
CA ILE A 284 9.54 -5.42 19.39
C ILE A 284 9.01 -6.39 20.47
N THR A 285 8.85 -7.66 20.15
CA THR A 285 8.36 -8.67 21.09
C THR A 285 9.44 -9.21 22.03
N SER A 286 10.71 -9.14 21.62
CA SER A 286 11.84 -9.75 22.34
C SER A 286 12.69 -8.73 23.12
N GLU A 287 12.51 -7.43 22.90
CA GLU A 287 13.32 -6.38 23.52
C GLU A 287 12.79 -5.86 24.86
N ASN A 288 13.72 -5.37 25.68
CA ASN A 288 13.43 -4.63 26.91
C ASN A 288 12.72 -3.30 26.58
N LEU A 289 11.60 -3.01 27.26
CA LEU A 289 10.74 -1.84 27.07
C LEU A 289 11.51 -0.50 27.04
N ALA A 290 12.63 -0.40 27.75
CA ALA A 290 13.46 0.81 27.80
C ALA A 290 14.09 1.19 26.44
N ASN A 291 14.44 0.22 25.60
CA ASN A 291 15.15 0.47 24.33
C ASN A 291 14.19 0.64 23.14
N ILE A 292 12.97 0.09 23.24
CA ILE A 292 11.97 0.12 22.16
C ILE A 292 11.66 1.54 21.71
N LYS A 293 11.52 2.49 22.65
CA LYS A 293 11.18 3.88 22.35
C LYS A 293 12.20 4.53 21.41
N GLN A 294 13.48 4.41 21.73
CA GLN A 294 14.55 5.03 20.95
C GLN A 294 14.66 4.38 19.57
N GLN A 295 14.71 3.03 19.51
CA GLN A 295 14.89 2.30 18.26
C GLN A 295 13.75 2.53 17.26
N VAL A 296 12.50 2.47 17.72
CA VAL A 296 11.33 2.73 16.86
C VAL A 296 11.35 4.17 16.36
N GLN A 297 11.66 5.13 17.24
CA GLN A 297 11.71 6.54 16.86
C GLN A 297 12.77 6.82 15.79
N ASP A 298 13.97 6.28 15.94
CA ASP A 298 15.03 6.48 14.96
C ASP A 298 14.66 5.86 13.61
N LYS A 299 14.12 4.64 13.62
CA LYS A 299 13.70 3.94 12.39
C LYS A 299 12.58 4.67 11.66
N TYR A 300 11.47 5.04 12.34
CA TYR A 300 10.38 5.72 11.63
C TYR A 300 10.76 7.14 11.21
N ARG A 301 11.64 7.84 11.95
CA ARG A 301 12.10 9.18 11.56
C ARG A 301 12.97 9.13 10.32
N LEU A 302 13.87 8.15 10.22
CA LEU A 302 14.66 7.91 9.02
C LEU A 302 13.75 7.68 7.81
N VAL A 303 12.73 6.85 7.99
CA VAL A 303 11.73 6.57 6.98
C VAL A 303 10.94 7.83 6.57
N GLU A 304 10.52 8.66 7.54
CA GLU A 304 9.83 9.92 7.28
C GLU A 304 10.72 10.94 6.54
N ILE A 305 12.01 10.99 6.88
CA ILE A 305 13.01 11.80 6.18
C ILE A 305 13.10 11.33 4.73
N GLN A 306 13.28 10.04 4.49
CA GLN A 306 13.35 9.52 3.12
C GLN A 306 12.08 9.85 2.34
N LEU A 307 10.90 9.60 2.90
CA LEU A 307 9.63 10.00 2.26
C LEU A 307 9.57 11.48 1.84
N LYS A 308 10.11 12.38 2.67
CA LYS A 308 10.05 13.84 2.43
C LYS A 308 11.02 14.28 1.33
N TYR A 309 12.14 13.59 1.16
CA TYR A 309 13.23 14.01 0.26
C TYR A 309 13.37 13.14 -0.99
N SER A 310 12.77 11.94 -1.04
CA SER A 310 12.93 11.03 -2.18
C SER A 310 12.37 11.58 -3.51
N TYR A 311 11.45 12.55 -3.48
CA TYR A 311 10.68 13.01 -4.66
C TYR A 311 10.62 14.53 -4.83
N LYS A 312 11.50 15.28 -4.17
CA LYS A 312 11.66 16.73 -4.36
C LYS A 312 12.81 17.04 -5.31
#